data_AF-A0A8E6L7G4-F1
#
_entry.id   AF-A0A8E6L7G4-F1
#
_cell.length_a   1.000
_cell.length_b   1.000
_cell.length_c   1.000
_cell.angle_alpha   90.00
_cell.angle_beta   90.00
_cell.angle_gamma   90.00
#
_symmetry.space_group_name_H-M   'P 1'
#
loop_
_entity.id
_entity.type
_entity.pdbx_description
1 polymer ?
#
loop_
_entity_poly.entity_id
_entity_poly.type
_entity_poly.pdbx_seq_one_letter_code
_entity_poly.pdbx_strand_id
1 'polypeptide(L)'
;MDGNSKAGKLKLNRALVGFNDSTSHFVTLTTDNLDSTESAFVMRTDFKNSDKLVINKMATGDNNKILMNFLKKTPDSSLFDIPIVIAPKGTSDSLFTASTQTVGFSDITPNINIRENNGHKEWILNGYKSTQNKQRSNAAATFMHINYNSFITEINNMNKRLGTYEG
;
A
#
# COMPACT_ATOMS: atom_id res chain seq x y z
N MET A 1 -10.24 -8.82 -0.81
CA MET A 1 -9.82 -9.76 -1.86
C MET A 1 -9.15 -10.94 -1.18
N ASP A 2 -9.70 -12.13 -1.36
CA ASP A 2 -9.38 -13.37 -0.64
C ASP A 2 -8.52 -14.36 -1.44
N GLY A 3 -8.11 -13.98 -2.65
CA GLY A 3 -7.28 -14.77 -3.54
C GLY A 3 -6.70 -13.92 -4.67
N ASN A 4 -5.88 -14.53 -5.52
CA ASN A 4 -5.38 -13.88 -6.74
C ASN A 4 -6.54 -13.42 -7.62
N SER A 5 -6.50 -12.18 -8.09
CA SER A 5 -7.57 -11.60 -8.90
C SER A 5 -7.03 -10.92 -10.14
N LYS A 6 -7.81 -10.94 -11.22
CA LYS A 6 -7.46 -10.33 -12.51
C LYS A 6 -8.60 -9.46 -13.03
N ALA A 7 -8.28 -8.30 -13.59
CA ALA A 7 -9.22 -7.42 -14.26
C ALA A 7 -8.62 -6.85 -15.55
N GLY A 8 -9.43 -6.65 -16.60
CA GLY A 8 -8.96 -5.95 -17.80
C GLY A 8 -8.87 -4.43 -17.61
N LYS A 9 -9.87 -3.86 -16.93
CA LYS A 9 -9.89 -2.46 -16.54
C LYS A 9 -10.44 -2.39 -15.12
N LEU A 10 -9.76 -1.64 -14.27
CA LEU A 10 -10.17 -1.41 -12.89
C LEU A 10 -10.23 0.11 -12.67
N LYS A 11 -11.39 0.60 -12.25
CA LYS A 11 -11.58 2.00 -11.87
C LYS A 11 -11.92 2.09 -10.39
N LEU A 12 -11.17 2.90 -9.66
CA LEU A 12 -11.33 3.10 -8.23
C LEU A 12 -11.41 4.61 -7.94
N ASN A 13 -12.38 4.99 -7.13
CA ASN A 13 -12.53 6.35 -6.65
C ASN A 13 -12.88 6.27 -5.18
N ARG A 14 -12.00 6.78 -4.32
CA ARG A 14 -12.18 6.76 -2.86
C ARG A 14 -12.47 5.36 -2.33
N ALA A 15 -11.82 4.35 -2.92
CA ALA A 15 -12.05 2.95 -2.59
C ALA A 15 -10.95 2.41 -1.67
N LEU A 16 -11.30 1.40 -0.86
CA LEU A 16 -10.34 0.65 -0.04
C LEU A 16 -10.23 -0.79 -0.57
N VAL A 17 -9.05 -1.14 -1.08
CA VAL A 17 -8.73 -2.48 -1.58
C VAL A 17 -7.91 -3.22 -0.53
N GLY A 18 -8.56 -4.10 0.23
CA GLY A 18 -7.91 -4.95 1.22
C GLY A 18 -7.48 -6.30 0.64
N PHE A 19 -6.20 -6.63 0.78
CA PHE A 19 -5.65 -7.95 0.49
C PHE A 19 -5.78 -8.82 1.75
N ASN A 20 -6.59 -9.87 1.67
CA ASN A 20 -7.03 -10.64 2.82
C ASN A 20 -7.33 -12.09 2.46
N ASP A 21 -6.29 -12.82 2.09
CA ASP A 21 -6.42 -14.28 1.98
C ASP A 21 -6.35 -14.91 3.37
N SER A 22 -7.38 -15.68 3.70
CA SER A 22 -7.51 -16.46 4.94
C SER A 22 -6.54 -17.65 5.02
N THR A 23 -5.91 -18.03 3.91
CA THR A 23 -5.09 -19.24 3.76
C THR A 23 -3.58 -19.04 3.96
N SER A 24 -3.17 -17.95 4.63
CA SER A 24 -1.75 -17.59 4.91
C SER A 24 -0.88 -17.22 3.69
N HIS A 25 -1.40 -17.33 2.46
CA HIS A 25 -0.68 -16.95 1.25
C HIS A 25 -0.81 -15.46 0.94
N PHE A 26 0.23 -14.90 0.31
CA PHE A 26 0.18 -13.56 -0.27
C PHE A 26 -0.46 -13.62 -1.66
N VAL A 27 -1.26 -12.61 -2.00
CA VAL A 27 -2.06 -12.59 -3.23
C VAL A 27 -1.71 -11.42 -4.14
N THR A 28 -1.95 -11.64 -5.42
CA THR A 28 -1.70 -10.65 -6.47
C THR A 28 -3.00 -10.17 -7.08
N LEU A 29 -3.17 -8.86 -7.15
CA LEU A 29 -4.15 -8.21 -8.02
C LEU A 29 -3.46 -7.81 -9.31
N THR A 30 -3.88 -8.38 -10.44
CA THR A 30 -3.39 -7.99 -11.77
C THR A 30 -4.46 -7.22 -12.52
N THR A 31 -4.12 -6.06 -13.06
CA THR A 31 -4.99 -5.34 -13.99
C THR A 31 -4.24 -4.90 -15.23
N ASP A 32 -4.90 -4.87 -16.38
CA ASP A 32 -4.30 -4.28 -17.58
C ASP A 32 -4.30 -2.74 -17.48
N ASN A 33 -5.43 -2.14 -17.08
CA ASN A 33 -5.56 -0.70 -16.93
C ASN A 33 -6.11 -0.36 -15.54
N LEU A 34 -5.46 0.55 -14.84
CA LEU A 34 -5.91 1.09 -13.57
C LEU A 34 -6.17 2.59 -13.69
N ASP A 35 -7.38 3.02 -13.37
CA ASP A 35 -7.73 4.43 -13.14
C ASP A 35 -8.13 4.57 -11.68
N SER A 36 -7.23 5.05 -10.83
CA SER A 36 -7.41 5.05 -9.37
C SER A 36 -7.15 6.43 -8.80
N THR A 37 -8.15 6.99 -8.12
CA THR A 37 -8.04 8.30 -7.47
C THR A 37 -8.47 8.21 -6.01
N GLU A 38 -7.69 8.82 -5.13
CA GLU A 38 -7.96 8.94 -3.68
C GLU A 38 -8.26 7.59 -3.00
N SER A 39 -7.72 6.50 -3.54
CA SER A 39 -7.99 5.14 -3.08
C SER A 39 -6.83 4.59 -2.27
N ALA A 40 -7.07 3.54 -1.51
CA ALA A 40 -6.04 2.88 -0.73
C ALA A 40 -5.95 1.38 -0.99
N PHE A 41 -4.73 0.88 -0.94
CA PHE A 41 -4.40 -0.53 -1.07
C PHE A 41 -3.77 -0.97 0.25
N VAL A 42 -4.43 -1.89 0.95
CA VAL A 42 -3.93 -2.44 2.21
C VAL A 42 -3.34 -3.82 1.94
N MET A 43 -2.02 -3.85 1.88
CA MET A 43 -1.21 -5.02 1.56
C MET A 43 -0.62 -5.63 2.83
N ARG A 44 -0.26 -6.90 2.80
CA ARG A 44 0.41 -7.60 3.90
C ARG A 44 1.84 -7.98 3.50
N THR A 45 2.72 -8.12 4.49
CA THR A 45 4.08 -8.63 4.31
C THR A 45 4.60 -9.35 5.55
N ASP A 46 5.46 -10.34 5.36
CA ASP A 46 6.25 -11.00 6.40
C ASP A 46 7.73 -10.57 6.38
N PHE A 47 8.04 -9.44 5.72
CA PHE A 47 9.39 -8.92 5.39
C PHE A 47 10.22 -9.77 4.41
N LYS A 48 9.67 -10.85 3.88
CA LYS A 48 10.30 -11.66 2.82
C LYS A 48 9.46 -11.67 1.55
N ASN A 49 8.15 -11.74 1.72
CA ASN A 49 7.13 -11.76 0.69
C ASN A 49 6.06 -10.71 1.02
N SER A 50 5.23 -10.39 0.03
CA SER A 50 4.11 -9.48 0.21
C SER A 50 2.98 -9.78 -0.76
N ASP A 51 1.81 -9.25 -0.44
CA ASP A 51 0.78 -9.03 -1.45
C ASP A 51 1.31 -8.07 -2.54
N LYS A 52 0.74 -8.15 -3.74
CA LYS A 52 1.24 -7.39 -4.90
C LYS A 52 0.13 -6.83 -5.78
N LEU A 53 0.33 -5.61 -6.28
CA LEU A 53 -0.45 -5.03 -7.37
C LEU A 53 0.39 -5.01 -8.66
N VAL A 54 -0.12 -5.58 -9.74
CA VAL A 54 0.53 -5.59 -11.05
C VAL A 54 -0.37 -4.90 -12.08
N ILE A 55 0.17 -3.91 -12.77
CA ILE A 55 -0.51 -3.13 -13.80
C ILE A 55 0.25 -3.29 -15.12
N ASN A 56 -0.38 -3.87 -16.13
CA ASN A 56 0.33 -4.29 -17.34
C ASN A 56 0.47 -3.18 -18.39
N LYS A 57 -0.56 -2.34 -18.58
CA LYS A 57 -0.64 -1.41 -19.73
C LYS A 57 -0.66 0.05 -19.34
N MET A 58 -1.53 0.45 -18.41
CA MET A 58 -1.69 1.87 -18.07
C MET A 58 -2.15 2.06 -16.63
N ALA A 59 -1.58 3.05 -15.96
CA ALA A 59 -1.93 3.44 -14.60
C ALA A 59 -2.11 4.97 -14.54
N THR A 60 -3.32 5.41 -14.23
CA THR A 60 -3.72 6.83 -14.17
C THR A 60 -4.51 7.14 -12.89
N GLY A 61 -4.81 8.42 -12.68
CA GLY A 61 -5.44 8.94 -11.47
C GLY A 61 -4.41 9.60 -10.57
N ASP A 62 -4.72 9.78 -9.30
CA ASP A 62 -3.83 10.47 -8.35
C ASP A 62 -4.13 10.14 -6.88
N ASN A 63 -3.16 10.40 -6.02
CA ASN A 63 -3.29 10.40 -4.57
C ASN A 63 -3.74 9.06 -3.98
N ASN A 64 -3.22 7.94 -4.52
CA ASN A 64 -3.48 6.64 -3.93
C ASN A 64 -2.47 6.34 -2.80
N LYS A 65 -2.95 5.64 -1.76
CA LYS A 65 -2.15 5.29 -0.59
C LYS A 65 -1.90 3.80 -0.50
N ILE A 66 -0.69 3.45 -0.10
CA ILE A 66 -0.32 2.09 0.25
C ILE A 66 -0.24 2.01 1.77
N LEU A 67 -1.06 1.16 2.36
CA LEU A 67 -0.98 0.78 3.77
C LEU A 67 -0.38 -0.63 3.82
N MET A 68 0.51 -0.84 4.79
CA MET A 68 1.21 -2.11 4.94
C MET A 68 0.89 -2.72 6.30
N ASN A 69 0.30 -3.91 6.29
CA ASN A 69 0.13 -4.74 7.46
C ASN A 69 1.33 -5.68 7.59
N PHE A 70 2.25 -5.34 8.48
CA PHE A 70 3.39 -6.19 8.82
C PHE A 70 2.90 -7.35 9.68
N LEU A 71 3.02 -8.58 9.18
CA LEU A 71 2.59 -9.80 9.87
C LEU A 71 3.59 -10.24 10.95
N LYS A 72 4.80 -9.69 10.91
CA LYS A 72 5.84 -9.79 11.95
C LYS A 72 6.16 -8.40 12.47
N LYS A 73 6.63 -8.30 13.72
CA LYS A 73 7.00 -7.01 14.33
C LYS A 73 8.37 -6.50 13.88
N THR A 74 9.29 -7.40 13.60
CA THR A 74 10.65 -7.11 13.13
C THR A 74 10.99 -8.05 11.99
N PRO A 75 11.78 -7.60 11.00
CA PRO A 75 12.25 -8.47 9.95
C PRO A 75 13.32 -9.42 10.49
N ASP A 76 13.47 -10.58 9.85
CA ASP A 76 14.54 -11.54 10.16
C ASP A 76 15.91 -11.01 9.65
N SER A 77 15.90 -10.06 8.71
CA SER A 77 17.06 -9.36 8.13
C SER A 77 16.80 -7.85 8.12
N SER A 78 17.81 -7.03 8.42
CA SER A 78 17.70 -5.57 8.31
C SER A 78 17.55 -5.06 6.88
N LEU A 79 17.87 -5.89 5.89
CA LEU A 79 17.78 -5.58 4.47
C LEU A 79 16.71 -6.45 3.81
N PHE A 80 15.68 -5.80 3.27
CA PHE A 80 14.69 -6.38 2.38
C PHE A 80 14.37 -5.41 1.24
N ASP A 81 14.00 -5.96 0.09
CA ASP A 81 13.70 -5.22 -1.14
C ASP A 81 12.57 -5.96 -1.85
N ILE A 82 11.33 -5.51 -1.62
CA ILE A 82 10.13 -6.24 -2.02
C ILE A 82 9.29 -5.35 -2.95
N PRO A 83 9.21 -5.65 -4.26
CA PRO A 83 8.28 -4.97 -5.16
C PRO A 83 6.84 -5.26 -4.73
N ILE A 84 6.10 -4.21 -4.39
CA ILE A 84 4.69 -4.29 -3.95
C ILE A 84 3.72 -3.75 -5.00
N VAL A 85 4.20 -2.84 -5.85
CA VAL A 85 3.48 -2.41 -7.06
C VAL A 85 4.42 -2.49 -8.25
N ILE A 86 3.94 -3.04 -9.37
CA ILE A 86 4.64 -3.04 -10.65
C ILE A 86 3.71 -2.40 -11.68
N ALA A 87 4.19 -1.36 -12.37
CA ALA A 87 3.42 -0.62 -13.36
C ALA A 87 4.28 -0.31 -14.62
N PRO A 88 3.68 0.18 -15.71
CA PRO A 88 4.45 0.64 -16.87
C PRO A 88 5.40 1.79 -16.48
N LYS A 89 6.56 1.87 -17.13
CA LYS A 89 7.57 2.92 -16.86
C LYS A 89 7.02 4.35 -16.87
N GLY A 90 6.08 4.65 -17.75
CA GLY A 90 5.46 5.98 -17.87
C GLY A 90 4.49 6.38 -16.74
N THR A 91 4.28 5.52 -15.75
CA THR A 91 3.39 5.82 -14.61
C THR A 91 3.96 6.94 -13.75
N SER A 92 3.14 7.88 -13.28
CA SER A 92 3.59 8.94 -12.36
C SER A 92 4.14 8.35 -11.05
N ASP A 93 5.24 8.89 -10.56
CA ASP A 93 5.83 8.51 -9.26
C ASP A 93 4.87 8.78 -8.09
N SER A 94 4.09 9.86 -8.20
CA SER A 94 3.13 10.29 -7.18
C SER A 94 1.87 9.45 -7.12
N LEU A 95 1.62 8.57 -8.12
CA LEU A 95 0.37 7.83 -8.23
C LEU A 95 0.11 6.97 -6.99
N PHE A 96 1.18 6.42 -6.40
CA PHE A 96 1.14 5.69 -5.15
C PHE A 96 2.15 6.27 -4.16
N THR A 97 1.70 6.48 -2.93
CA THR A 97 2.54 6.97 -1.83
C THR A 97 2.32 6.13 -0.58
N ALA A 98 3.36 6.01 0.24
CA ALA A 98 3.24 5.35 1.54
C ALA A 98 2.27 6.10 2.45
N SER A 99 1.36 5.38 3.09
CA SER A 99 0.51 5.93 4.14
C SER A 99 1.31 6.17 5.42
N THR A 100 0.99 7.26 6.12
CA THR A 100 1.47 7.52 7.49
C THR A 100 0.60 6.84 8.55
N GLN A 101 -0.54 6.27 8.16
CA GLN A 101 -1.39 5.48 9.06
C GLN A 101 -0.82 4.07 9.22
N THR A 102 -0.91 3.54 10.45
CA THR A 102 -0.47 2.18 10.78
C THR A 102 -1.63 1.19 10.66
N VAL A 103 -1.32 -0.03 10.23
CA VAL A 103 -2.22 -1.19 10.16
C VAL A 103 -1.46 -2.39 10.70
N GLY A 104 -2.11 -3.29 11.41
CA GLY A 104 -1.42 -4.38 12.11
C GLY A 104 -0.82 -3.89 13.40
N PHE A 105 0.51 -3.97 13.50
CA PHE A 105 1.24 -3.38 14.62
C PHE A 105 1.13 -1.86 14.53
N SER A 106 0.57 -1.23 15.57
CA SER A 106 0.18 0.18 15.60
C SER A 106 1.32 1.20 15.45
N ASP A 107 2.55 0.72 15.42
CA ASP A 107 3.75 1.54 15.60
C ASP A 107 4.69 1.44 14.39
N ILE A 108 4.25 0.87 13.26
CA ILE A 108 5.09 0.65 12.08
C ILE A 108 4.42 1.19 10.82
N THR A 109 5.13 2.07 10.10
CA THR A 109 4.72 2.57 8.77
C THR A 109 5.72 2.12 7.70
N PRO A 110 5.29 1.79 6.47
CA PRO A 110 6.21 1.38 5.41
C PRO A 110 7.06 2.54 4.90
N ASN A 111 8.29 2.23 4.48
CA ASN A 111 9.06 3.09 3.59
C ASN A 111 9.00 2.50 2.18
N ILE A 112 8.64 3.33 1.20
CA ILE A 112 8.45 2.91 -0.18
C ILE A 112 9.35 3.76 -1.07
N ASN A 113 10.24 3.08 -1.78
CA ASN A 113 11.08 3.69 -2.80
C ASN A 113 10.59 3.31 -4.19
N ILE A 114 10.95 4.11 -5.19
CA ILE A 114 10.63 3.85 -6.58
C ILE A 114 11.92 3.44 -7.29
N ARG A 115 11.85 2.39 -8.11
CA ARG A 115 12.88 2.09 -9.11
C ARG A 115 12.26 1.88 -10.47
N GLU A 116 13.04 2.18 -11.49
CA GLU A 116 12.77 1.69 -12.83
C GLU A 116 13.60 0.43 -13.09
N ASN A 117 12.97 -0.61 -13.64
CA ASN A 117 13.61 -1.89 -13.91
C ASN A 117 12.97 -2.52 -15.15
N ASN A 118 13.78 -2.91 -16.14
CA ASN A 118 13.36 -3.67 -17.33
C ASN A 118 12.08 -3.16 -18.03
N GLY A 119 11.92 -1.84 -18.18
CA GLY A 119 10.74 -1.23 -18.83
C GLY A 119 9.51 -1.06 -17.93
N HIS A 120 9.64 -1.38 -16.64
CA HIS A 120 8.63 -1.19 -15.62
C HIS A 120 9.07 -0.17 -14.57
N LYS A 121 8.08 0.38 -13.87
CA LYS A 121 8.25 1.16 -12.64
C LYS A 121 7.75 0.33 -11.47
N GLU A 122 8.56 0.23 -10.43
CA GLU A 122 8.25 -0.55 -9.24
C GLU A 122 8.22 0.36 -8.02
N TRP A 123 7.19 0.19 -7.18
CA TRP A 123 7.19 0.67 -5.81
C TRP A 123 7.65 -0.46 -4.92
N ILE A 124 8.71 -0.19 -4.17
CA ILE A 124 9.46 -1.18 -3.40
C ILE A 124 9.29 -0.88 -1.93
N LEU A 125 8.80 -1.86 -1.19
CA LEU A 125 8.93 -1.88 0.26
C LEU A 125 10.38 -2.27 0.60
N ASN A 126 11.15 -1.32 1.14
CA ASN A 126 12.57 -1.54 1.51
C ASN A 126 12.95 -1.01 2.90
N GLY A 127 11.96 -0.56 3.67
CA GLY A 127 12.18 -0.14 5.04
C GLY A 127 10.86 0.09 5.77
N TYR A 128 10.97 0.44 7.04
CA TYR A 128 9.85 0.87 7.85
C TYR A 128 10.31 1.90 8.87
N LYS A 129 9.39 2.76 9.32
CA LYS A 129 9.61 3.64 10.46
C LYS A 129 8.85 3.07 11.64
N SER A 130 9.48 3.04 12.81
CA SER A 130 8.81 2.67 14.05
C SER A 130 8.76 3.85 15.02
N THR A 131 7.57 4.16 15.53
CA THR A 131 7.40 5.08 16.65
C THR A 131 7.48 4.26 17.93
N GLN A 132 8.59 4.33 18.68
CA GLN A 132 8.75 3.58 19.93
C GLN A 132 7.70 4.02 20.97
N ASN A 133 6.52 3.42 20.96
CA ASN A 133 5.56 3.53 22.05
C ASN A 133 5.66 2.26 22.89
N LYS A 134 6.60 2.26 23.85
CA LYS A 134 6.96 1.10 24.69
C LYS A 134 5.81 0.50 25.51
N GLN A 135 4.59 1.07 25.47
CA GLN A 135 3.46 0.69 26.32
C GLN A 135 2.28 0.04 25.59
N ARG A 136 2.30 -0.18 24.27
CA ARG A 136 1.20 -0.87 23.56
C ARG A 136 1.61 -2.28 23.11
N SER A 137 1.31 -3.28 23.94
CA SER A 137 1.34 -4.69 23.57
C SER A 137 -0.03 -5.13 23.04
N ASN A 138 -0.44 -4.65 21.87
CA ASN A 138 -1.71 -5.10 21.31
C ASN A 138 -1.46 -5.91 20.04
N ALA A 139 -2.15 -7.05 19.95
CA ALA A 139 -2.15 -7.93 18.79
C ALA A 139 -2.36 -7.14 17.48
N ALA A 140 -1.77 -7.61 16.38
CA ALA A 140 -1.85 -6.92 15.09
C ALA A 140 -3.33 -6.73 14.69
N ALA A 141 -3.79 -5.48 14.62
CA ALA A 141 -5.12 -5.16 14.14
C ALA A 141 -5.17 -5.35 12.62
N THR A 142 -5.94 -6.31 12.13
CA THR A 142 -6.08 -6.53 10.67
C THR A 142 -6.74 -5.34 9.98
N PHE A 143 -6.58 -5.22 8.66
CA PHE A 143 -7.22 -4.18 7.85
C PHE A 143 -8.75 -4.12 7.98
N MET A 144 -9.41 -5.21 8.43
CA MET A 144 -10.85 -5.22 8.72
C MET A 144 -11.25 -4.24 9.84
N HIS A 145 -10.30 -3.82 10.67
CA HIS A 145 -10.49 -2.79 11.69
C HIS A 145 -10.27 -1.36 11.16
N ILE A 146 -9.84 -1.20 9.90
CA ILE A 146 -9.79 0.12 9.26
C ILE A 146 -11.24 0.52 8.95
N ASN A 147 -11.79 1.37 9.80
CA ASN A 147 -13.07 1.99 9.53
C ASN A 147 -12.94 2.86 8.27
N TYR A 148 -13.76 2.58 7.25
CA TYR A 148 -13.79 3.34 6.01
C TYR A 148 -13.94 4.86 6.24
N ASN A 149 -14.73 5.28 7.24
CA ASN A 149 -14.89 6.70 7.58
C ASN A 149 -13.61 7.31 8.15
N SER A 150 -12.81 6.53 8.89
CA SER A 150 -11.50 6.97 9.36
C SER A 150 -10.53 7.14 8.20
N PHE A 151 -10.56 6.20 7.24
CA PHE A 151 -9.76 6.27 6.02
C PHE A 151 -10.08 7.52 5.19
N ILE A 152 -11.36 7.77 4.89
CA ILE A 152 -11.79 8.93 4.11
C ILE A 152 -11.49 10.26 4.82
N THR A 153 -11.68 10.31 6.13
CA THR A 153 -11.31 11.49 6.92
C THR A 153 -9.83 11.81 6.79
N GLU A 154 -8.96 10.81 6.81
CA GLU A 154 -7.52 11.04 6.67
C GLU A 154 -7.15 11.50 5.26
N ILE A 155 -7.68 10.88 4.21
CA ILE A 155 -7.46 11.36 2.83
C ILE A 155 -7.82 12.85 2.72
N ASN A 156 -8.98 13.24 3.27
CA ASN A 156 -9.40 14.64 3.28
C ASN A 156 -8.44 15.54 4.08
N ASN A 157 -7.98 15.11 5.25
CA ASN A 157 -7.05 15.87 6.08
C ASN A 157 -5.68 16.04 5.42
N MET A 158 -5.20 15.00 4.71
CA MET A 158 -3.96 15.05 3.95
C MET A 158 -4.08 16.00 2.75
N ASN A 159 -5.18 15.94 2.01
CA ASN A 159 -5.44 16.87 0.91
C ASN A 159 -5.47 18.32 1.40
N LYS A 160 -6.08 18.58 2.56
CA LYS A 160 -6.03 19.90 3.19
C LYS A 160 -4.59 20.34 3.50
N ARG A 161 -3.78 19.46 4.09
CA ARG A 161 -2.37 19.76 4.41
C ARG A 161 -1.53 20.05 3.17
N LEU A 162 -1.77 19.35 2.06
CA LEU A 162 -1.06 19.58 0.80
C LEU A 162 -1.52 20.89 0.12
N GLY A 163 -2.82 21.19 0.14
CA GLY A 163 -3.36 22.45 -0.40
C GLY A 163 -3.01 23.70 0.42
N THR A 164 -2.62 23.57 1.69
CA THR A 164 -2.17 24.71 2.51
C THR A 164 -0.74 25.18 2.23
N TYR A 165 0.03 24.47 1.40
CA TYR A 165 1.38 24.89 0.97
C TYR A 165 1.39 25.62 -0.38
N GLU A 166 0.22 25.85 -1.00
CA GLU A 166 0.06 26.66 -2.22
C GLU A 166 -0.56 28.03 -1.91
N GLY A 167 0.04 28.78 -0.97
CA GLY A 167 -0.36 30.13 -0.58
C GLY A 167 0.80 31.10 -0.50
#